data_AF-D9VN81-F1
#
_entry.id   AF-D9VN81-F1
#
_cell.length_a   1.000
_cell.length_b   1.000
_cell.length_c   1.000
_cell.angle_alpha   90.00
_cell.angle_beta   90.00
_cell.angle_gamma   90.00
#
_symmetry.space_group_name_H-M   'P 1'
#
loop_
_entity.id
_entity.type
_entity.pdbx_description
1 polymer ?
#
loop_
_entity_poly.entity_id
_entity_poly.type
_entity_poly.pdbx_seq_one_letter_code
_entity_poly.pdbx_strand_id
1 'polypeptide(L)'
;MVQRPAAPGGRRARPGRGFRAAVRAGGDGGHGAAVPRGGRRSARAAPAARRGGGWRRYTLAAVVLAAVLGYLAWQRFGPAVEVREVAVSTDPGGPGCGAAADVVAVVRTNGRPGTLTYRWVRSDGTRSEELTERVPAGRKEATLHLLWTFQGTGSYPARAELQLISPVERTAAAEFTYRCPR
;
A
#
# COMPACT_ATOMS: atom_id res chain seq x y z
N MET A 1 -38.62 -19.15 -9.78
CA MET A 1 -38.58 -19.42 -8.32
C MET A 1 -37.60 -18.41 -7.71
N VAL A 2 -38.06 -17.27 -7.18
CA VAL A 2 -38.65 -17.08 -5.83
C VAL A 2 -37.50 -17.13 -4.81
N GLN A 3 -37.09 -16.05 -4.10
CA GLN A 3 -37.90 -15.16 -3.25
C GLN A 3 -37.10 -13.88 -2.84
N ARG A 4 -37.66 -12.68 -3.07
CA ARG A 4 -37.82 -11.63 -2.03
C ARG A 4 -39.22 -11.85 -1.43
N PRO A 5 -39.64 -11.37 -0.23
CA PRO A 5 -39.28 -10.10 0.42
C PRO A 5 -39.30 -10.09 1.98
N ALA A 6 -39.16 -8.88 2.57
CA ALA A 6 -39.88 -8.31 3.74
C ALA A 6 -39.00 -7.69 4.85
N ALA A 7 -39.01 -6.36 4.92
CA ALA A 7 -39.06 -5.59 6.18
C ALA A 7 -40.55 -5.50 6.61
N PRO A 8 -40.95 -5.17 7.87
CA PRO A 8 -40.55 -3.94 8.58
C PRO A 8 -40.56 -3.98 10.14
N GLY A 9 -40.10 -2.89 10.76
CA GLY A 9 -40.73 -2.32 11.96
C GLY A 9 -40.10 -2.63 13.32
N GLY A 10 -39.76 -1.57 14.07
CA GLY A 10 -39.44 -1.68 15.50
C GLY A 10 -38.80 -0.44 16.12
N ARG A 11 -39.54 0.68 16.18
CA ARG A 11 -39.17 1.85 16.99
C ARG A 11 -39.37 1.54 18.48
N ARG A 12 -38.46 2.04 19.35
CA ARG A 12 -38.72 2.94 20.50
C ARG A 12 -37.70 2.74 21.64
N ALA A 13 -36.97 3.80 21.99
CA ALA A 13 -36.62 4.16 23.37
C ALA A 13 -36.24 5.66 23.40
N ARG A 14 -37.23 6.53 23.65
CA ARG A 14 -37.40 7.37 24.86
C ARG A 14 -36.30 8.44 25.10
N PRO A 15 -36.57 9.73 24.83
CA PRO A 15 -35.81 10.83 25.41
C PRO A 15 -36.33 11.16 26.82
N GLY A 16 -35.46 11.03 27.81
CA GLY A 16 -35.69 11.39 29.21
C GLY A 16 -35.47 12.89 29.48
N ARG A 17 -36.46 13.47 30.16
CA ARG A 17 -36.69 14.87 30.49
C ARG A 17 -35.59 15.54 31.32
N GLY A 18 -35.51 16.86 31.21
CA GLY A 18 -34.85 17.71 32.21
C GLY A 18 -34.86 19.20 31.90
N PHE A 19 -36.01 19.79 31.54
CA PHE A 19 -36.15 21.25 31.53
C PHE A 19 -36.44 21.72 32.96
N ARG A 20 -35.44 22.26 33.66
CA ARG A 20 -35.67 22.98 34.91
C ARG A 20 -36.10 24.40 34.58
N ALA A 21 -37.39 24.65 34.73
CA ALA A 21 -37.94 25.98 34.88
C ALA A 21 -37.38 26.60 36.17
N ALA A 22 -36.80 27.79 36.06
CA ALA A 22 -36.57 28.65 37.22
C ALA A 22 -37.70 29.67 37.28
N VAL A 23 -38.60 29.44 38.23
CA VAL A 23 -39.57 30.39 38.73
C VAL A 23 -38.81 31.59 39.31
N ARG A 24 -39.14 32.81 38.89
CA ARG A 24 -38.94 33.99 39.73
C ARG A 24 -40.32 34.47 40.18
N ALA A 25 -40.55 34.28 41.47
CA ALA A 25 -41.66 34.83 42.22
C ALA A 25 -41.44 36.34 42.42
N GLY A 26 -42.56 37.04 42.61
CA GLY A 26 -42.67 38.49 42.51
C GLY A 26 -42.17 39.29 43.71
N GLY A 27 -42.45 40.58 43.66
CA GLY A 27 -42.22 41.51 44.76
C GLY A 27 -42.21 42.97 44.29
N ASP A 28 -43.39 43.52 44.02
CA ASP A 28 -43.61 44.96 43.85
C ASP A 28 -43.41 45.72 45.17
N GLY A 29 -42.95 46.98 45.06
CA GLY A 29 -43.29 48.05 46.00
C GLY A 29 -42.14 48.61 46.85
N GLY A 30 -41.87 49.91 46.71
CA GLY A 30 -41.18 50.70 47.74
C GLY A 30 -40.28 51.81 47.21
N HIS A 31 -40.74 53.05 47.30
CA HIS A 31 -39.98 54.28 47.01
C HIS A 31 -38.91 54.54 48.09
N GLY A 32 -37.79 55.16 47.69
CA GLY A 32 -36.81 55.69 48.64
C GLY A 32 -35.43 55.90 48.03
N ALA A 33 -35.03 57.15 47.87
CA ALA A 33 -33.73 57.57 47.38
C ALA A 33 -32.58 57.19 48.33
N ALA A 34 -31.46 56.68 47.80
CA ALA A 34 -30.15 56.72 48.46
C ALA A 34 -28.99 56.61 47.45
N VAL A 35 -28.04 57.53 47.59
CA VAL A 35 -26.81 57.73 46.81
C VAL A 35 -25.82 56.56 46.96
N PRO A 36 -25.14 56.07 45.91
CA PRO A 36 -23.99 55.18 46.11
C PRO A 36 -22.67 55.96 46.10
N ARG A 37 -22.00 56.01 47.26
CA ARG A 37 -20.55 56.27 47.36
C ARG A 37 -19.79 54.93 47.33
N GLY A 38 -18.76 54.88 46.49
CA GLY A 38 -17.54 54.07 46.68
C GLY A 38 -17.69 52.57 46.90
N GLY A 39 -17.51 51.77 45.85
CA GLY A 39 -17.29 50.33 45.96
C GLY A 39 -16.42 49.81 44.81
N ARG A 40 -15.14 49.54 45.08
CA ARG A 40 -14.22 48.86 44.17
C ARG A 40 -14.83 47.49 43.82
N ARG A 41 -15.32 47.33 42.59
CA ARG A 41 -15.76 46.02 42.08
C ARG A 41 -14.52 45.25 41.63
N SER A 42 -14.03 44.37 42.49
CA SER A 42 -13.19 43.25 42.07
C SER A 42 -13.95 42.44 41.02
N ALA A 43 -13.54 42.56 39.77
CA ALA A 43 -14.04 41.71 38.70
C ALA A 43 -13.61 40.27 39.00
N ARG A 44 -14.55 39.47 39.52
CA ARG A 44 -14.36 38.03 39.73
C ARG A 44 -14.25 37.39 38.35
N ALA A 45 -13.03 37.03 37.94
CA ALA A 45 -12.77 36.30 36.71
C ALA A 45 -13.65 35.03 36.69
N ALA A 46 -14.53 34.94 35.69
CA ALA A 46 -15.32 33.74 35.46
C ALA A 46 -14.38 32.57 35.12
N PRO A 47 -14.57 31.36 35.67
CA PRO A 47 -13.77 30.21 35.27
C PRO A 47 -14.12 29.87 33.82
N ALA A 48 -13.14 30.01 32.92
CA ALA A 48 -13.27 29.54 31.56
C ALA A 48 -13.60 28.03 31.60
N ALA A 49 -14.83 27.68 31.26
CA ALA A 49 -15.29 26.31 31.21
C ALA A 49 -14.38 25.53 30.23
N ARG A 50 -13.54 24.64 30.77
CA ARG A 50 -12.66 23.76 29.98
C ARG A 50 -13.52 22.74 29.21
N ARG A 51 -14.09 23.16 28.08
CA ARG A 51 -14.71 22.28 27.08
C ARG A 51 -13.60 21.53 26.31
N GLY A 52 -12.88 20.63 26.97
CA GLY A 52 -11.59 20.14 26.49
C GLY A 52 -11.44 18.63 26.26
N GLY A 53 -12.50 17.83 26.38
CA GLY A 53 -12.36 16.36 26.43
C GLY A 53 -12.68 15.61 25.13
N GLY A 54 -13.71 16.04 24.38
CA GLY A 54 -14.22 15.31 23.22
C GLY A 54 -13.38 15.51 21.97
N TRP A 55 -12.98 16.74 21.69
CA TRP A 55 -12.26 17.08 20.46
C TRP A 55 -10.90 16.40 20.36
N ARG A 56 -10.20 16.28 21.51
CA ARG A 56 -8.90 15.58 21.63
C ARG A 56 -8.95 14.10 21.23
N ARG A 57 -10.10 13.44 21.39
CA ARG A 57 -10.26 12.02 21.00
C ARG A 57 -10.49 11.90 19.50
N TYR A 58 -11.26 12.81 18.91
CA TYR A 58 -11.43 12.86 17.46
C TYR A 58 -10.16 13.25 16.73
N THR A 59 -9.32 14.14 17.30
CA THR A 59 -8.01 14.45 16.72
C THR A 59 -7.09 13.23 16.71
N LEU A 60 -7.09 12.41 17.77
CA LEU A 60 -6.31 11.17 17.79
C LEU A 60 -6.80 10.18 16.73
N ALA A 61 -8.11 9.96 16.64
CA ALA A 61 -8.69 9.07 15.62
C ALA A 61 -8.38 9.55 14.19
N ALA A 62 -8.47 10.86 13.93
CA ALA A 62 -8.13 11.45 12.64
C ALA A 62 -6.65 11.30 12.30
N VAL A 63 -5.74 11.47 13.27
CA VAL A 63 -4.30 11.26 13.08
C VAL A 63 -3.97 9.80 12.77
N VAL A 64 -4.56 8.85 13.51
CA VAL A 64 -4.36 7.42 13.25
C VAL A 64 -4.89 7.06 11.86
N LEU A 65 -6.08 7.54 11.49
CA LEU A 65 -6.63 7.31 10.16
C LEU A 65 -5.74 7.92 9.06
N ALA A 66 -5.27 9.15 9.24
CA ALA A 66 -4.35 9.79 8.31
C ALA A 66 -3.01 9.04 8.20
N ALA A 67 -2.48 8.51 9.32
CA ALA A 67 -1.27 7.72 9.34
C ALA A 67 -1.46 6.38 8.62
N VAL A 68 -2.59 5.69 8.83
CA VAL A 68 -2.93 4.45 8.12
C VAL A 68 -3.12 4.72 6.63
N LEU A 69 -3.84 5.77 6.25
CA LEU A 69 -4.03 6.15 4.84
C LEU A 69 -2.71 6.56 4.19
N GLY A 70 -1.86 7.31 4.89
CA GLY A 70 -0.53 7.67 4.42
C GLY A 70 0.36 6.43 4.26
N TYR A 71 0.30 5.49 5.19
CA TYR A 71 1.01 4.22 5.12
C TYR A 71 0.52 3.37 3.95
N LEU A 72 -0.79 3.23 3.77
CA LEU A 72 -1.38 2.47 2.65
C LEU A 72 -1.08 3.15 1.30
N ALA A 73 -1.16 4.48 1.23
CA ALA A 73 -0.77 5.24 0.06
C ALA A 73 0.72 5.06 -0.23
N TRP A 74 1.58 5.05 0.80
CA TRP A 74 3.00 4.76 0.64
C TRP A 74 3.27 3.32 0.21
N GLN A 75 2.48 2.35 0.67
CA GLN A 75 2.57 0.98 0.17
C GLN A 75 2.11 0.88 -1.29
N ARG A 76 1.15 1.71 -1.72
CA ARG A 76 0.58 1.68 -3.07
C ARG A 76 1.38 2.48 -4.10
N PHE A 77 1.95 3.60 -3.67
CA PHE A 77 2.64 4.61 -4.50
C PHE A 77 4.09 4.85 -4.06
N GLY A 78 4.63 4.02 -3.17
CA GLY A 78 6.00 4.13 -2.70
C GLY A 78 6.99 4.15 -3.86
N PRO A 79 8.14 4.85 -3.70
CA PRO A 79 9.11 5.00 -4.77
C PRO A 79 9.55 3.63 -5.27
N ALA A 80 9.30 3.37 -6.56
CA ALA A 80 9.57 2.09 -7.19
C ALA A 80 11.06 1.72 -7.07
N VAL A 81 11.33 0.41 -7.03
CA VAL A 81 12.70 -0.10 -7.17
C VAL A 81 13.30 0.44 -8.47
N GLU A 82 14.53 0.94 -8.42
CA GLU A 82 15.20 1.45 -9.62
C GLU A 82 16.14 0.37 -10.13
N VAL A 83 15.98 0.00 -11.40
CA VAL A 83 16.80 -1.01 -12.05
C VAL A 83 17.93 -0.30 -12.77
N ARG A 84 19.17 -0.62 -12.40
CA ARG A 84 20.37 -0.01 -12.96
C ARG A 84 20.89 -0.80 -14.15
N GLU A 85 20.90 -2.13 -14.01
CA GLU A 85 21.52 -3.03 -14.97
C GLU A 85 20.78 -4.37 -14.98
N VAL A 86 20.67 -4.96 -16.16
CA VAL A 86 20.11 -6.30 -16.36
C VAL A 86 21.15 -7.08 -17.14
N ALA A 87 21.71 -8.11 -16.51
CA ALA A 87 22.64 -9.03 -17.15
C ALA A 87 21.99 -10.41 -17.24
N VAL A 88 22.05 -11.06 -18.40
CA VAL A 88 21.59 -12.43 -18.57
C VAL A 88 22.81 -13.29 -18.85
N SER A 89 22.90 -14.39 -18.13
CA SER A 89 24.00 -15.35 -18.20
C SER A 89 23.45 -16.76 -18.29
N THR A 90 24.19 -17.63 -18.94
CA THR A 90 23.88 -19.05 -19.12
C THR A 90 25.19 -19.79 -19.30
N ASP A 91 25.20 -21.10 -19.08
CA ASP A 91 26.34 -21.93 -19.46
C ASP A 91 26.53 -21.85 -20.99
N PRO A 92 27.67 -21.31 -21.49
CA PRO A 92 27.92 -21.22 -22.93
C PRO A 92 28.10 -22.60 -23.58
N GLY A 93 28.43 -23.64 -22.79
CA GLY A 93 28.47 -25.03 -23.23
C GLY A 93 27.11 -25.63 -23.54
N GLY A 94 26.03 -24.97 -23.08
CA GLY A 94 24.67 -25.48 -23.18
C GLY A 94 24.44 -26.74 -22.35
N PRO A 95 23.18 -27.19 -22.24
CA PRO A 95 22.88 -28.40 -21.49
C PRO A 95 23.29 -29.65 -22.28
N GLY A 96 23.60 -30.73 -21.56
CA GLY A 96 23.84 -32.05 -22.15
C GLY A 96 22.57 -32.64 -22.80
N CYS A 97 22.74 -33.77 -23.49
CA CYS A 97 21.63 -34.48 -24.13
C CYS A 97 20.46 -34.72 -23.17
N GLY A 98 19.26 -34.22 -23.52
CA GLY A 98 18.05 -34.41 -22.72
C GLY A 98 18.02 -33.64 -21.39
N ALA A 99 18.99 -32.74 -21.16
CA ALA A 99 19.05 -31.90 -19.97
C ALA A 99 18.36 -30.55 -20.18
N ALA A 100 18.15 -29.83 -19.08
CA ALA A 100 17.63 -28.47 -19.12
C ALA A 100 18.77 -27.45 -18.99
N ALA A 101 18.71 -26.38 -19.78
CA ALA A 101 19.53 -25.19 -19.56
C ALA A 101 18.93 -24.40 -18.40
N ASP A 102 19.78 -24.01 -17.44
CA ASP A 102 19.44 -22.96 -16.48
C ASP A 102 19.99 -21.64 -17.01
N VAL A 103 19.07 -20.76 -17.41
CA VAL A 103 19.39 -19.39 -17.83
C VAL A 103 19.11 -18.47 -16.65
N VAL A 104 20.13 -17.74 -16.23
CA VAL A 104 20.09 -16.91 -15.04
C VAL A 104 20.24 -15.44 -15.42
N ALA A 105 19.21 -14.65 -15.12
CA ALA A 105 19.29 -13.20 -15.21
C ALA A 105 19.54 -12.57 -13.85
N VAL A 106 20.55 -11.71 -13.78
CA VAL A 106 20.87 -10.89 -12.62
C VAL A 106 20.41 -9.46 -12.90
N VAL A 107 19.40 -9.03 -12.15
CA VAL A 107 18.90 -7.66 -12.18
C VAL A 107 19.50 -6.88 -11.02
N ARG A 108 20.32 -5.88 -11.32
CA ARG A 108 20.91 -4.99 -10.32
C ARG A 108 19.98 -3.83 -10.04
N THR A 109 19.62 -3.68 -8.78
CA THR A 109 18.70 -2.66 -8.28
C THR A 109 19.38 -1.74 -7.26
N ASN A 110 18.75 -0.61 -6.96
CA ASN A 110 19.20 0.33 -5.94
C ASN A 110 18.99 -0.15 -4.49
N GLY A 111 18.57 -1.41 -4.26
CA GLY A 111 18.33 -1.96 -2.93
C GLY A 111 17.01 -1.53 -2.28
N ARG A 112 16.13 -0.85 -3.03
CA ARG A 112 14.80 -0.48 -2.55
C ARG A 112 13.81 -1.63 -2.72
N PRO A 113 12.83 -1.78 -1.82
CA PRO A 113 11.78 -2.76 -2.00
C PRO A 113 10.92 -2.41 -3.22
N GLY A 114 10.52 -3.42 -3.97
CA GLY A 114 9.65 -3.23 -5.12
C GLY A 114 9.26 -4.53 -5.78
N THR A 115 8.43 -4.41 -6.81
CA THR A 115 7.96 -5.54 -7.60
C THR A 115 8.52 -5.43 -9.00
N LEU A 116 9.17 -6.48 -9.47
CA LEU A 116 9.68 -6.60 -10.84
C LEU A 116 8.72 -7.44 -11.65
N THR A 117 8.30 -6.91 -12.79
CA THR A 117 7.44 -7.61 -13.73
C THR A 117 8.26 -7.92 -14.98
N TYR A 118 8.37 -9.19 -15.34
CA TYR A 118 9.22 -9.64 -16.44
C TYR A 118 8.58 -10.80 -17.21
N ARG A 119 9.12 -11.03 -18.40
CA ARG A 119 8.79 -12.20 -19.22
C ARG A 119 10.03 -12.73 -19.92
N TRP A 120 10.02 -14.02 -20.18
CA TRP A 120 11.05 -14.69 -20.97
C TRP A 120 10.56 -14.96 -22.38
N VAL A 121 11.42 -14.69 -23.36
CA VAL A 121 11.18 -14.99 -24.77
C VAL A 121 12.27 -15.95 -25.23
N ARG A 122 11.86 -17.13 -25.70
CA ARG A 122 12.74 -18.15 -26.23
C ARG A 122 12.83 -18.03 -27.75
N SER A 123 13.95 -18.47 -28.33
CA SER A 123 14.15 -18.46 -29.78
C SER A 123 13.20 -19.34 -30.57
N ASP A 124 12.53 -20.30 -29.91
CA ASP A 124 11.47 -21.12 -30.50
C ASP A 124 10.13 -20.38 -30.65
N GLY A 125 10.07 -19.10 -30.28
CA GLY A 125 8.87 -18.28 -30.31
C GLY A 125 7.97 -18.46 -29.09
N THR A 126 8.30 -19.39 -28.20
CA THR A 126 7.58 -19.58 -26.93
C THR A 126 7.88 -18.42 -26.02
N ARG A 127 6.82 -17.82 -25.48
CA ARG A 127 6.91 -16.76 -24.49
C ARG A 127 6.39 -17.29 -23.17
N SER A 128 7.14 -17.06 -22.10
CA SER A 128 6.62 -17.27 -20.76
C SER A 128 5.54 -16.24 -20.45
N GLU A 129 4.65 -16.60 -19.53
CA GLU A 129 3.71 -15.65 -18.95
C GLU A 129 4.46 -14.50 -18.26
N GLU A 130 3.72 -13.48 -17.89
CA GLU A 130 4.27 -12.37 -17.12
C GLU A 130 4.52 -12.84 -15.68
N LEU A 131 5.79 -12.97 -15.30
CA LEU A 131 6.21 -13.35 -13.96
C LEU A 131 6.45 -12.10 -13.12
N THR A 132 6.09 -12.20 -11.85
CA THR A 132 6.21 -11.11 -10.89
C THR A 132 7.10 -11.53 -9.74
N GLU A 133 8.26 -10.89 -9.60
CA GLU A 133 9.22 -11.15 -8.51
C GLU A 133 9.19 -10.00 -7.51
N ARG A 134 9.10 -10.31 -6.21
CA ARG A 134 9.19 -9.28 -5.15
C ARG A 134 10.62 -9.16 -4.67
N VAL A 135 11.18 -7.96 -4.79
CA VAL A 135 12.51 -7.64 -4.28
C VAL A 135 12.36 -7.11 -2.84
N PRO A 136 12.89 -7.81 -1.83
CA PRO A 136 12.88 -7.32 -0.45
C PRO A 136 13.82 -6.12 -0.28
N ALA A 137 13.53 -5.27 0.71
CA ALA A 137 14.37 -4.12 1.03
C ALA A 137 15.81 -4.56 1.37
N GLY A 138 16.81 -3.83 0.88
CA GLY A 138 18.23 -4.10 1.11
C GLY A 138 18.87 -5.08 0.10
N ARG A 139 18.08 -5.74 -0.76
CA ARG A 139 18.61 -6.63 -1.80
C ARG A 139 18.89 -5.84 -3.08
N LYS A 140 20.17 -5.74 -3.44
CA LYS A 140 20.67 -5.02 -4.64
C LYS A 140 20.73 -5.87 -5.90
N GLU A 141 20.54 -7.18 -5.77
CA GLU A 141 20.62 -8.14 -6.87
C GLU A 141 19.42 -9.08 -6.79
N ALA A 142 18.63 -9.14 -7.86
CA ALA A 142 17.53 -10.09 -8.00
C ALA A 142 17.88 -11.10 -9.09
N THR A 143 17.86 -12.37 -8.72
CA THR A 143 18.19 -13.48 -9.61
C THR A 143 16.91 -14.10 -10.14
N LEU A 144 16.76 -14.12 -11.46
CA LEU A 144 15.62 -14.70 -12.15
C LEU A 144 16.10 -15.92 -12.93
N HIS A 145 15.51 -17.08 -12.64
CA HIS A 145 15.89 -18.34 -13.26
C HIS A 145 14.88 -18.73 -14.33
N LEU A 146 15.39 -19.24 -15.45
CA LEU A 146 14.60 -19.87 -16.51
C LEU A 146 15.16 -21.26 -16.74
N LEU A 147 14.35 -22.27 -16.41
CA LEU A 147 14.67 -23.66 -16.69
C LEU A 147 14.06 -24.05 -18.05
N TRP A 148 14.91 -24.35 -19.03
CA TRP A 148 14.50 -24.74 -20.37
C TRP A 148 15.01 -26.14 -20.73
N THR A 149 14.11 -27.12 -20.76
CA THR A 149 14.39 -28.49 -21.19
C THR A 149 14.56 -28.62 -22.70
N PHE A 150 15.65 -29.24 -23.12
CA PHE A 150 15.92 -29.59 -24.51
C PHE A 150 15.80 -31.10 -24.73
N GLN A 151 15.14 -31.49 -25.83
CA GLN A 151 14.96 -32.89 -26.19
C GLN A 151 15.35 -33.10 -27.65
N GLY A 152 15.91 -34.28 -27.94
CA GLY A 152 16.35 -34.68 -29.27
C GLY A 152 17.85 -34.53 -29.49
N THR A 153 18.32 -35.22 -30.54
CA THR A 153 19.72 -35.21 -31.00
C THR A 153 19.94 -34.09 -32.02
N GLY A 154 21.09 -33.43 -31.99
CA GLY A 154 21.43 -32.36 -32.93
C GLY A 154 22.17 -31.20 -32.28
N SER A 155 22.56 -30.24 -33.12
CA SER A 155 23.16 -28.98 -32.68
C SER A 155 22.29 -27.83 -33.17
N TYR A 156 21.82 -26.98 -32.25
CA TYR A 156 21.03 -25.81 -32.62
C TYR A 156 21.34 -24.62 -31.71
N PRO A 157 21.36 -23.39 -32.27
CA PRO A 157 21.51 -22.19 -31.47
C PRO A 157 20.23 -21.93 -30.68
N ALA A 158 20.38 -21.67 -29.38
CA ALA A 158 19.32 -21.28 -28.48
C ALA A 158 19.57 -19.86 -27.97
N ARG A 159 18.53 -19.03 -28.01
CA ARG A 159 18.56 -17.66 -27.47
C ARG A 159 17.44 -17.50 -26.46
N ALA A 160 17.80 -16.99 -25.29
CA ALA A 160 16.87 -16.65 -24.23
C ALA A 160 16.95 -15.15 -23.98
N GLU A 161 15.82 -14.46 -24.11
CA GLU A 161 15.71 -13.03 -23.91
C GLU A 161 14.82 -12.75 -22.69
N LEU A 162 15.34 -11.99 -21.73
CA LEU A 162 14.58 -11.42 -20.64
C LEU A 162 14.06 -10.05 -21.06
N GLN A 163 12.75 -9.88 -20.98
CA GLN A 163 12.11 -8.58 -21.14
C GLN A 163 11.54 -8.15 -19.80
N LEU A 164 12.15 -7.12 -19.23
CA LEU A 164 11.67 -6.44 -18.05
C LEU A 164 10.63 -5.40 -18.47
N ILE A 165 9.43 -5.46 -17.88
CA ILE A 165 8.27 -4.64 -18.22
C ILE A 165 8.11 -3.50 -17.20
N SER A 166 8.24 -3.83 -15.92
CA SER A 166 8.12 -2.88 -14.82
C SER A 166 9.23 -3.14 -13.81
N PRO A 167 9.86 -2.10 -13.22
CA PRO A 167 9.51 -0.67 -13.26
C PRO A 167 10.11 0.14 -14.42
N VAL A 168 10.99 -0.46 -15.21
CA VAL A 168 11.55 0.14 -16.42
C VAL A 168 11.58 -0.92 -17.51
N GLU A 169 11.27 -0.49 -18.74
CA GLU A 169 11.37 -1.38 -19.89
C GLU A 169 12.85 -1.57 -20.28
N ARG A 170 13.35 -2.79 -20.12
CA ARG A 170 14.71 -3.19 -20.46
C ARG A 170 14.73 -4.61 -21.00
N THR A 171 15.60 -4.86 -21.96
CA THR A 171 15.78 -6.17 -22.57
C THR A 171 17.23 -6.59 -22.48
N ALA A 172 17.44 -7.87 -22.22
CA ALA A 172 18.76 -8.48 -22.20
C ALA A 172 18.63 -9.92 -22.69
N ALA A 173 19.64 -10.42 -23.40
CA ALA A 173 19.59 -11.74 -24.00
C ALA A 173 20.89 -12.50 -23.72
N ALA A 174 20.76 -13.82 -23.61
CA ALA A 174 21.86 -14.75 -23.61
C ALA A 174 21.68 -15.77 -24.73
N GLU A 175 22.80 -16.17 -25.31
CA GLU A 175 22.87 -17.14 -26.40
C GLU A 175 23.75 -18.30 -25.98
N PHE A 176 23.32 -19.51 -26.32
CA PHE A 176 24.07 -20.74 -26.08
C PHE A 176 23.75 -21.75 -27.18
N THR A 177 24.62 -22.73 -27.37
CA THR A 177 24.40 -23.78 -28.38
C THR A 177 24.08 -25.08 -27.67
N TYR A 178 22.91 -25.65 -27.92
CA TYR A 178 22.66 -27.03 -27.53
C TYR A 178 23.42 -27.96 -28.45
N ARG A 179 24.16 -28.92 -27.89
CA ARG A 179 24.86 -29.95 -28.65
C ARG A 179 24.56 -31.30 -28.05
N CYS A 180 23.93 -32.16 -28.84
CA CYS A 180 23.77 -33.56 -28.50
C CYS A 180 24.32 -34.42 -29.64
N PRO A 181 25.39 -35.22 -29.39
CA PRO A 181 25.86 -36.21 -30.35
C PRO A 181 24.73 -37.17 -30.76
N ARG A 182 24.81 -37.66 -31.99
CA ARG A 182 23.92 -38.72 -32.48
C ARG A 182 24.38 -40.08 -31.98
#